data_AF-A0A920UNC4-F1
#
_entry.id   AF-A0A920UNC4-F1
#
_cell.length_a   1.000
_cell.length_b   1.000
_cell.length_c   1.000
_cell.angle_alpha   90.00
_cell.angle_beta   90.00
_cell.angle_gamma   90.00
#
_symmetry.space_group_name_H-M   'P 1'
#
loop_
_entity.id
_entity.type
_entity.pdbx_description
1 polymer ?
#
loop_
_entity_poly.entity_id
_entity_poly.type
_entity_poly.pdbx_seq_one_letter_code
_entity_poly.pdbx_strand_id
1 'polypeptide(L)'
;MRQVGYSRFVADDTRSRAYTPQGFNLPFNASVAVPGPYVVPAYDLAVDVVETNRPPTIPVRGAGYPEATFTMERLLDAVAREGGLDRAEIRRLNLIPVDEIPYEVPLKTRSGSPVKYDSGDYLACQAKAL
;
A
#
# COMPACT_ATOMS: atom_id res chain seq x y z
N MET A 1 -17.03 15.89 -13.47
CA MET A 1 -15.58 15.71 -13.70
C MET A 1 -14.85 16.85 -13.01
N ARG A 2 -14.43 16.66 -11.75
CA ARG A 2 -13.61 17.63 -11.02
C ARG A 2 -12.31 16.92 -10.65
N GLN A 3 -11.21 17.32 -11.28
CA GLN A 3 -9.86 17.05 -10.79
C GLN A 3 -9.73 17.68 -9.42
N VAL A 4 -9.39 16.90 -8.40
CA VAL A 4 -9.09 17.42 -7.05
C VAL A 4 -7.88 16.65 -6.52
N GLY A 5 -6.81 17.38 -6.20
CA GLY A 5 -5.77 16.98 -5.24
C GLY A 5 -4.67 16.07 -5.76
N TYR A 6 -3.53 16.65 -6.12
CA TYR A 6 -2.28 15.95 -6.42
C TYR A 6 -1.56 15.61 -5.10
N SER A 7 -1.33 14.33 -4.83
CA SER A 7 -0.36 13.88 -3.82
C SER A 7 0.58 12.86 -4.48
N ARG A 8 1.77 13.33 -4.87
CA ARG A 8 2.83 12.48 -5.42
C ARG A 8 3.45 11.68 -4.28
N PHE A 9 3.20 10.37 -4.26
CA PHE A 9 3.97 9.45 -3.43
C PHE A 9 5.20 9.00 -4.21
N VAL A 10 6.38 9.43 -3.78
CA VAL A 10 7.66 8.86 -4.21
C VAL A 10 8.03 7.82 -3.18
N ALA A 11 7.77 6.55 -3.48
CA ALA A 11 8.35 5.46 -2.72
C ALA A 11 9.73 5.17 -3.32
N ASP A 12 10.79 5.69 -2.69
CA ASP A 12 12.17 5.19 -2.91
C ASP A 12 12.32 3.86 -2.18
N ASP A 13 11.61 2.84 -2.66
CA ASP A 13 11.81 1.48 -2.19
C ASP A 13 12.01 0.53 -3.35
N THR A 14 13.04 0.84 -4.14
CA THR A 14 13.69 -0.22 -4.89
C THR A 14 15.18 0.01 -5.01
N ARG A 15 15.89 -0.47 -3.99
CA ARG A 15 17.30 -0.78 -4.14
C ARG A 15 17.40 -2.03 -4.99
N SER A 16 17.29 -1.85 -6.30
CA SER A 16 17.96 -2.77 -7.19
C SER A 16 19.46 -2.65 -6.89
N ARG A 17 20.13 -3.75 -6.63
CA ARG A 17 21.55 -3.66 -6.26
C ARG A 17 22.38 -4.12 -7.46
N ALA A 18 23.53 -4.75 -7.31
CA ALA A 18 24.47 -4.84 -8.44
C ALA A 18 23.91 -5.56 -9.70
N TYR A 19 22.82 -6.32 -9.53
CA TYR A 19 21.99 -6.90 -10.57
C TYR A 19 20.60 -7.20 -10.00
N THR A 20 19.61 -7.36 -10.88
CA THR A 20 18.21 -7.65 -10.54
C THR A 20 17.87 -9.15 -10.63
N PRO A 21 18.13 -9.99 -9.61
CA PRO A 21 17.78 -11.42 -9.68
C PRO A 21 16.27 -11.68 -9.71
N GLN A 22 15.44 -10.79 -9.15
CA GLN A 22 13.98 -10.82 -9.26
C GLN A 22 13.36 -9.52 -9.80
N GLY A 23 14.17 -8.65 -10.41
CA GLY A 23 13.67 -7.50 -11.18
C GLY A 23 12.78 -6.53 -10.41
N PHE A 24 11.90 -5.92 -11.20
CA PHE A 24 10.80 -5.04 -10.82
C PHE A 24 9.63 -5.76 -10.11
N ASN A 25 9.79 -7.02 -9.67
CA ASN A 25 8.69 -7.73 -9.00
C ASN A 25 8.37 -7.16 -7.62
N LEU A 26 9.41 -6.90 -6.79
CA LEU A 26 9.25 -6.29 -5.47
C LEU A 26 8.58 -4.91 -5.51
N PRO A 27 9.03 -3.94 -6.35
CA PRO A 27 8.39 -2.63 -6.43
C PRO A 27 6.96 -2.74 -6.95
N PHE A 28 6.70 -3.66 -7.88
CA PHE A 28 5.35 -3.88 -8.38
C PHE A 28 4.44 -4.43 -7.28
N ASN A 29 4.89 -5.43 -6.53
CA ASN A 29 4.13 -5.97 -5.40
C ASN A 29 3.83 -4.89 -4.35
N ALA A 30 4.84 -4.07 -4.02
CA ALA A 30 4.66 -2.96 -3.11
C ALA A 30 3.60 -1.97 -3.65
N SER A 31 3.69 -1.61 -4.94
CA SER A 31 2.80 -0.63 -5.58
C SER A 31 1.32 -1.02 -5.56
N VAL A 32 1.00 -2.31 -5.65
CA VAL A 32 -0.40 -2.77 -5.57
C VAL A 32 -0.91 -2.91 -4.14
N ALA A 33 0.00 -2.90 -3.17
CA ALA A 33 -0.29 -3.14 -1.77
C ALA A 33 -0.37 -1.89 -0.92
N VAL A 34 0.21 -0.77 -1.38
CA VAL A 34 0.20 0.49 -0.62
C VAL A 34 -1.20 0.86 -0.14
N PRO A 35 -2.28 0.81 -0.95
CA PRO A 35 -3.59 1.20 -0.44
C PRO A 35 -4.06 0.41 0.77
N GLY A 36 -3.59 -0.84 0.93
CA GLY A 36 -4.04 -1.71 2.01
C GLY A 36 -5.56 -1.92 2.03
N PRO A 37 -6.12 -2.41 3.14
CA PRO A 37 -7.57 -2.63 3.28
C PRO A 37 -8.33 -1.31 3.52
N TYR A 38 -7.88 -0.22 2.90
CA TYR A 38 -8.46 1.11 3.04
C TYR A 38 -9.12 1.55 1.74
N VAL A 39 -10.21 2.30 1.85
CA VAL A 39 -10.92 2.92 0.74
C VAL A 39 -10.14 4.15 0.28
N VAL A 40 -9.34 3.98 -0.78
CA VAL A 40 -8.52 5.04 -1.37
C VAL A 40 -9.08 5.40 -2.76
N PRO A 41 -9.94 6.43 -2.89
CA PRO A 41 -10.65 6.72 -4.13
C PRO A 41 -9.76 7.32 -5.23
N ALA A 42 -8.62 7.91 -4.85
CA ALA A 42 -7.65 8.47 -5.77
C ALA A 42 -6.26 7.98 -5.38
N TYR A 43 -5.60 7.30 -6.31
CA TYR A 43 -4.28 6.69 -6.08
C TYR A 43 -3.37 6.97 -7.27
N ASP A 44 -2.21 7.56 -6.99
CA ASP A 44 -1.12 7.79 -7.92
C ASP A 44 0.19 7.49 -7.21
N LEU A 45 1.05 6.68 -7.84
CA LEU A 45 2.31 6.23 -7.27
C LEU A 45 3.38 6.20 -8.35
N ALA A 46 4.50 6.86 -8.07
CA ALA A 46 5.72 6.73 -8.84
C ALA A 46 6.72 5.86 -8.06
N VAL A 47 7.29 4.88 -8.76
CA VAL A 47 8.31 3.98 -8.19
C VAL A 47 9.58 4.09 -9.01
N ASP A 48 10.65 4.49 -8.35
CA ASP A 48 11.99 4.55 -8.93
C ASP A 48 12.79 3.33 -8.49
N VAL A 49 13.35 2.63 -9.48
CA VAL A 49 14.22 1.47 -9.25
C VAL A 49 15.65 1.91 -9.51
N VAL A 50 16.45 2.01 -8.45
CA VAL A 50 17.84 2.49 -8.54
C VAL A 50 18.78 1.31 -8.40
N GLU A 51 19.64 1.10 -9.40
CA GLU A 51 20.75 0.13 -9.38
C GLU A 51 21.91 0.64 -8.52
N THR A 52 22.52 -0.22 -7.70
CA THR A 52 23.64 0.16 -6.82
C THR A 52 24.70 -0.93 -6.75
N ASN A 53 25.96 -0.59 -6.46
CA ASN A 53 27.07 -1.56 -6.35
C ASN A 53 27.02 -2.47 -5.08
N ARG A 54 25.83 -2.68 -4.49
CA ARG A 54 25.66 -3.50 -3.27
C ARG A 54 25.22 -4.93 -3.62
N PRO A 55 25.33 -5.91 -2.70
CA PRO A 55 24.84 -7.28 -2.95
C PRO A 55 23.34 -7.27 -3.24
N PRO A 56 22.82 -7.96 -4.27
CA PRO A 56 21.43 -7.91 -4.75
C PRO A 56 20.38 -8.04 -3.64
N THR A 57 19.30 -7.28 -3.76
CA THR A 57 18.11 -7.48 -2.93
C THR A 57 17.33 -8.69 -3.45
N ILE A 58 16.88 -9.54 -2.53
CA ILE A 58 16.05 -10.71 -2.82
C ILE A 58 14.75 -10.61 -2.01
N PRO A 59 13.65 -11.26 -2.44
CA PRO A 59 12.44 -11.28 -1.63
C PRO A 59 12.71 -11.89 -0.27
N VAL A 60 12.31 -11.15 0.75
CA VAL A 60 12.23 -11.60 2.14
C VAL A 60 10.77 -11.55 2.56
N ARG A 61 10.33 -12.48 3.42
CA ARG A 61 8.95 -12.67 3.91
C ARG A 61 8.03 -11.46 3.64
N GLY A 62 7.13 -11.61 2.66
CA GLY A 62 6.21 -10.56 2.23
C GLY A 62 6.62 -9.86 0.93
N ALA A 63 7.88 -9.91 0.50
CA ALA A 63 8.28 -9.54 -0.87
C ALA A 63 7.73 -8.17 -1.37
N GLY A 64 7.98 -7.09 -0.64
CA GLY A 64 7.49 -5.73 -0.95
C GLY A 64 6.20 -5.34 -0.22
N TYR A 65 5.41 -6.32 0.25
CA TYR A 65 4.20 -6.05 1.03
C TYR A 65 4.47 -5.34 2.37
N PRO A 66 5.50 -5.71 3.17
CA PRO A 66 5.78 -5.05 4.44
C PRO A 66 6.12 -3.56 4.28
N GLU A 67 6.88 -3.20 3.25
CA GLU A 67 7.31 -1.84 2.97
C GLU A 67 6.14 -0.97 2.50
N ALA A 68 5.26 -1.54 1.69
CA ALA A 68 4.00 -0.90 1.29
C ALA A 68 3.08 -0.64 2.49
N THR A 69 2.85 -1.65 3.33
CA THR A 69 2.06 -1.51 4.55
C THR A 69 2.68 -0.45 5.47
N PHE A 70 4.00 -0.48 5.67
CA PHE A 70 4.67 0.54 6.48
C PHE A 70 4.43 1.95 5.94
N THR A 71 4.55 2.13 4.62
CA THR A 71 4.35 3.42 3.95
C THR A 71 2.93 3.96 4.19
N MET A 72 1.91 3.14 3.98
CA MET A 72 0.51 3.54 4.18
C MET A 72 0.18 3.81 5.65
N GLU A 73 0.67 2.97 6.56
CA GLU A 73 0.45 3.15 7.99
C GLU A 73 1.12 4.43 8.52
N ARG A 74 2.27 4.81 7.97
CA ARG A 74 2.92 6.10 8.27
C ARG A 74 2.17 7.27 7.65
N LEU A 75 1.62 7.11 6.45
CA LEU A 75 0.77 8.13 5.83
C LEU A 75 -0.47 8.40 6.69
N LEU A 76 -1.19 7.36 7.12
CA LEU A 76 -2.35 7.52 7.99
C LEU A 76 -1.99 8.18 9.33
N ASP A 77 -0.83 7.86 9.91
CA ASP A 77 -0.36 8.54 11.11
C ASP A 77 -0.05 10.03 10.88
N ALA A 78 0.53 10.37 9.74
CA ALA A 78 0.79 11.76 9.37
C ALA A 78 -0.52 12.55 9.20
N VAL A 79 -1.50 11.96 8.51
CA VAL A 79 -2.84 12.52 8.32
C VAL A 79 -3.57 12.67 9.65
N ALA A 80 -3.51 11.68 10.54
CA ALA A 80 -4.11 11.75 11.87
C ALA A 80 -3.54 12.92 12.68
N ARG A 81 -2.20 13.07 12.68
CA ARG A 81 -1.52 14.17 13.37
C ARG A 81 -1.93 15.53 12.84
N GLU A 82 -2.04 15.68 11.52
CA GLU A 82 -2.43 16.96 10.89
C GLU A 82 -3.91 17.27 11.09
N GLY A 83 -4.78 16.26 11.00
CA GLY A 83 -6.23 16.38 11.18
C GLY A 83 -6.71 16.41 12.63
N GLY A 84 -5.80 16.25 13.61
CA GLY A 84 -6.16 16.19 15.04
C GLY A 84 -7.01 14.96 15.41
N LEU A 85 -6.84 13.86 14.68
CA LEU A 85 -7.56 12.60 14.91
C LEU A 85 -6.69 11.60 15.68
N ASP A 86 -7.34 10.71 16.42
CA ASP A 86 -6.64 9.55 16.99
C ASP A 86 -6.16 8.60 15.87
N ARG A 87 -5.05 7.90 16.13
CA ARG A 87 -4.44 6.98 15.17
C ARG A 87 -5.34 5.77 14.87
N ALA A 88 -6.08 5.26 15.83
CA ALA A 88 -7.04 4.19 15.58
C ALA A 88 -8.25 4.72 14.82
N GLU A 89 -8.70 5.93 15.13
CA GLU A 89 -9.88 6.52 14.49
C GLU A 89 -9.68 6.74 12.99
N ILE A 90 -8.53 7.29 12.56
CA ILE A 90 -8.29 7.49 11.12
C ILE A 90 -8.34 6.16 10.35
N ARG A 91 -7.86 5.06 10.95
CA ARG A 91 -7.88 3.73 10.32
C ARG A 91 -9.32 3.25 10.22
N ARG A 92 -10.07 3.33 11.30
CA ARG A 92 -11.48 2.91 11.37
C ARG A 92 -12.34 3.62 10.32
N LEU A 93 -12.11 4.92 10.12
CA LEU A 93 -12.83 5.73 9.13
C LEU A 93 -12.51 5.36 7.68
N ASN A 94 -11.33 4.79 7.40
CA ASN A 94 -10.88 4.49 6.05
C ASN A 94 -10.91 2.98 5.72
N LEU A 95 -11.09 2.08 6.69
CA LEU A 95 -11.16 0.64 6.43
C LEU A 95 -12.35 0.29 5.53
N ILE A 96 -12.16 -0.71 4.67
CA ILE A 96 -13.23 -1.25 3.81
C ILE A 96 -14.37 -1.78 4.71
N PRO A 97 -15.60 -1.29 4.56
CA PRO A 97 -16.75 -1.79 5.29
C PRO A 97 -17.05 -3.27 4.98
N VAL A 98 -17.52 -4.02 5.96
CA VAL A 98 -17.83 -5.46 5.80
C VAL A 98 -18.92 -5.72 4.77
N ASP A 99 -19.86 -4.77 4.60
CA ASP A 99 -20.95 -4.82 3.62
C ASP A 99 -20.51 -4.46 2.19
N GLU A 100 -19.31 -3.91 2.01
CA GLU A 100 -18.69 -3.68 0.70
C GLU A 100 -17.82 -4.85 0.23
N ILE A 101 -17.60 -5.87 1.08
CA ILE A 101 -16.83 -7.06 0.71
C ILE A 101 -17.73 -8.04 -0.07
N PRO A 102 -17.30 -8.55 -1.24
CA PRO A 102 -15.96 -8.41 -1.81
C PRO A 102 -15.69 -7.07 -2.49
N TYR A 103 -14.56 -6.44 -2.15
CA TYR A 103 -14.17 -5.11 -2.63
C TYR A 103 -13.06 -5.21 -3.69
N GLU A 104 -13.29 -4.65 -4.88
CA GLU A 104 -12.29 -4.57 -5.94
C GLU A 104 -11.57 -3.23 -5.91
N VAL A 105 -10.25 -3.28 -5.76
CA VAL A 105 -9.39 -2.10 -5.87
C VAL A 105 -9.16 -1.85 -7.36
N PRO A 106 -9.19 -0.59 -7.84
CA PRO A 106 -8.92 -0.25 -9.24
C PRO A 106 -7.42 -0.37 -9.61
N LEU A 107 -6.78 -1.47 -9.20
CA LEU A 107 -5.39 -1.84 -9.43
C LEU A 107 -5.32 -3.28 -9.97
N LYS A 108 -4.26 -3.55 -10.72
CA LYS A 108 -3.99 -4.88 -11.28
C LYS A 108 -2.68 -5.41 -10.73
N THR A 109 -2.69 -6.69 -10.36
CA THR A 109 -1.48 -7.44 -10.06
C THR A 109 -0.56 -7.51 -11.28
N ARG A 110 0.69 -7.96 -11.07
CA ARG A 110 1.68 -8.07 -12.14
C ARG A 110 1.23 -8.99 -13.28
N SER A 111 0.42 -9.99 -12.95
CA SER A 111 -0.16 -10.94 -13.91
C SER A 111 -1.39 -10.38 -14.63
N GLY A 112 -1.81 -9.15 -14.34
CA GLY A 112 -2.99 -8.49 -14.92
C GLY A 112 -4.30 -8.79 -14.20
N SER A 113 -4.31 -9.67 -13.20
CA SER A 113 -5.51 -9.99 -12.42
C SER A 113 -5.93 -8.81 -11.54
N PRO A 114 -7.24 -8.55 -11.37
CA PRO A 114 -7.75 -7.54 -10.45
C PRO A 114 -7.28 -7.80 -9.01
N VAL A 115 -7.01 -6.73 -8.27
CA VAL A 115 -6.79 -6.80 -6.82
C VAL A 115 -8.13 -6.75 -6.11
N LYS A 116 -8.46 -7.80 -5.36
CA LYS A 116 -9.75 -7.95 -4.71
C LYS A 116 -9.58 -8.41 -3.27
N TYR A 117 -10.23 -7.70 -2.35
CA TYR A 117 -10.45 -8.16 -0.99
C TYR A 117 -11.66 -9.09 -1.01
N ASP A 118 -11.40 -10.38 -0.84
CA ASP A 118 -12.38 -11.45 -1.02
C ASP A 118 -13.26 -11.67 0.22
N SER A 119 -12.66 -11.53 1.40
CA SER A 119 -13.24 -11.86 2.69
C SER A 119 -12.53 -11.13 3.83
N GLY A 120 -13.20 -11.02 4.98
CA GLY A 120 -12.66 -10.44 6.20
C GLY A 120 -13.61 -9.45 6.85
N ASP A 121 -13.36 -9.14 8.13
CA ASP A 121 -13.99 -8.03 8.83
C ASP A 121 -12.88 -7.22 9.52
N TYR A 122 -12.35 -6.25 8.78
CA TYR A 122 -11.22 -5.45 9.24
C TYR A 122 -11.59 -4.56 10.44
N LEU A 123 -12.86 -4.12 10.50
CA LEU A 123 -13.38 -3.31 11.60
C LEU A 123 -13.45 -4.14 12.89
N ALA A 124 -13.97 -5.37 12.82
CA ALA A 124 -13.97 -6.28 13.97
C ALA A 124 -12.55 -6.68 14.39
N CYS A 125 -11.66 -6.91 13.43
CA CYS A 125 -10.24 -7.18 13.73
C CYS A 125 -9.58 -6.00 14.47
N GLN A 126 -9.84 -4.77 14.03
CA GLN A 126 -9.33 -3.58 14.69
C GLN A 126 -9.91 -3.45 16.11
N ALA A 127 -11.23 -3.59 16.26
CA ALA A 127 -11.91 -3.48 17.56
C ALA A 127 -11.41 -4.51 18.57
N LYS A 128 -11.02 -5.72 18.11
CA LYS A 128 -10.45 -6.76 18.97
C LYS A 128 -9.01 -6.47 19.42
N ALA A 129 -8.27 -5.67 18.65
CA ALA A 129 -6.85 -5.40 18.89
C ALA A 129 -6.62 -4.20 19.84
N LEU A 130 -7.63 -3.34 20.01
CA LEU A 130 -7.63 -2.21 20.94
C LEU A 130 -8.10 -2.63 22.34
#